data_AF-A0A671WNE9-F1
#
_entry.id   AF-A0A671WNE9-F1
#
_cell.length_a   1.000
_cell.length_b   1.000
_cell.length_c   1.000
_cell.angle_alpha   90.00
_cell.angle_beta   90.00
_cell.angle_gamma   90.00
#
_symmetry.space_group_name_H-M   'P 1'
#
loop_
_entity.id
_entity.type
_entity.pdbx_description
1 polymer ?
#
loop_
_entity_poly.entity_id
_entity_poly.type
_entity_poly.pdbx_seq_one_letter_code
_entity_poly.pdbx_strand_id
1 'polypeptide(L)'
;MNLQRKKLQWSSGLVLLVLLCVSLQPRVSAVNLRRFIGCAVREFTFLARKPGCGGLHITTDACWGRCETWEKPVLDPPFIESYQRVCTYNETRLVSVKLPNCQPNVDPTYTYPVALRCDCGVCLTSTTECITSV
;
A
#
# COMPACT_ATOMS: atom_id res chain seq x y z
N MET A 1 42.24 38.93 -23.62
CA MET A 1 42.13 39.45 -22.24
C MET A 1 40.68 39.86 -21.99
N ASN A 2 40.03 39.26 -20.99
CA ASN A 2 39.17 39.90 -19.97
C ASN A 2 38.26 38.85 -19.31
N LEU A 3 38.75 38.33 -18.19
CA LEU A 3 38.07 37.41 -17.29
C LEU A 3 37.37 38.25 -16.20
N GLN A 4 36.07 38.47 -16.33
CA GLN A 4 35.30 39.17 -15.29
C GLN A 4 34.72 38.15 -14.30
N ARG A 5 35.40 38.00 -13.15
CA ARG A 5 34.90 37.30 -11.95
C ARG A 5 33.64 38.01 -11.46
N LYS A 6 32.47 37.40 -11.64
CA LYS A 6 31.24 37.84 -10.97
C LYS A 6 31.35 37.55 -9.47
N LYS A 7 31.44 38.61 -8.66
CA LYS A 7 31.33 38.54 -7.20
C LYS A 7 29.99 37.91 -6.84
N LEU A 8 30.04 36.77 -6.15
CA LEU A 8 28.87 36.11 -5.59
C LEU A 8 28.39 36.92 -4.38
N GLN A 9 27.54 37.90 -4.66
CA GLN A 9 26.85 38.68 -3.64
C GLN A 9 25.66 37.86 -3.15
N TRP A 10 25.88 37.07 -2.10
CA TRP A 10 24.81 36.35 -1.40
C TRP A 10 23.84 37.36 -0.81
N SER A 11 22.77 37.64 -1.56
CA SER A 11 21.66 38.48 -1.13
C SER A 11 21.00 37.85 0.10
N SER A 12 21.05 38.55 1.23
CA SER A 12 20.50 38.15 2.52
C SER A 12 19.03 37.69 2.45
N GLY A 13 18.27 38.16 1.45
CA GLY A 13 16.91 37.73 1.17
C GLY A 13 16.78 36.25 0.78
N LEU A 14 17.75 35.68 0.06
CA LEU A 14 17.76 34.26 -0.32
C LEU A 14 17.96 33.35 0.90
N VAL A 15 18.80 33.78 1.84
CA VAL A 15 19.03 33.04 3.11
C VAL A 15 17.77 33.09 3.98
N LEU A 16 17.10 34.24 4.06
CA LEU A 16 15.87 34.40 4.83
C LEU A 16 14.71 33.55 4.27
N LEU A 17 14.59 33.48 2.94
CA LEU A 17 13.61 32.63 2.24
C LEU A 17 13.84 31.13 2.50
N VAL A 18 15.10 30.69 2.50
CA VAL A 18 15.43 29.29 2.81
C VAL A 18 15.12 28.96 4.28
N LEU A 19 15.42 29.87 5.21
CA LEU A 19 15.09 29.70 6.63
C LEU A 19 13.57 29.63 6.88
N LEU A 20 12.78 30.45 6.17
CA LEU A 20 11.32 30.41 6.19
C LEU A 20 10.75 29.10 5.60
N CYS A 21 11.37 28.54 4.58
CA CYS A 21 10.97 27.24 4.02
C CYS A 21 11.28 26.06 4.95
N VAL A 22 12.39 26.12 5.70
CA VAL A 22 12.75 25.06 6.65
C VAL A 22 11.81 25.05 7.86
N SER A 23 11.34 26.21 8.33
CA SER A 23 10.39 26.29 9.45
C SER A 23 8.96 25.87 9.06
N LEU A 24 8.62 25.88 7.76
CA LEU A 24 7.32 25.48 7.24
C LEU A 24 7.23 24.01 6.80
N GLN A 25 8.24 23.18 7.11
CA GLN A 25 8.15 21.75 6.78
C GLN A 25 6.99 21.10 7.54
N PRO A 26 6.01 20.49 6.84
CA PRO A 26 4.97 19.72 7.50
C PRO A 26 5.63 18.57 8.26
N ARG A 27 5.43 18.54 9.58
CA ARG A 27 5.87 17.40 10.39
C ARG A 27 5.03 16.20 9.98
N VAL A 28 5.62 15.30 9.19
CA VAL A 28 5.02 14.00 8.92
C VAL A 28 5.09 13.21 10.22
N SER A 29 3.98 13.20 10.97
CA SER A 29 3.85 12.36 12.15
C SER A 29 3.94 10.90 11.73
N ALA A 30 4.89 10.16 12.29
CA ALA A 30 4.96 8.72 12.09
C ALA A 30 3.66 8.07 12.62
N VAL A 31 2.87 7.47 11.72
CA VAL A 31 1.65 6.75 12.11
C VAL A 31 2.05 5.52 12.91
N ASN A 32 1.52 5.40 14.15
CA ASN A 32 1.73 4.20 14.95
C ASN A 32 0.88 3.06 14.40
N LEU A 33 1.52 2.21 13.59
CA LEU A 33 0.91 1.06 12.93
C LEU A 33 0.19 0.12 13.91
N ARG A 34 0.62 0.02 15.17
CA ARG A 34 -0.03 -0.85 16.15
C ARG A 34 -1.40 -0.35 16.59
N ARG A 35 -1.67 0.95 16.47
CA ARG A 35 -2.92 1.61 16.89
C ARG A 35 -3.75 2.14 15.72
N PHE A 36 -3.28 1.94 14.48
CA PHE A 36 -4.02 2.39 13.32
C PHE A 36 -5.34 1.63 13.18
N ILE A 37 -6.44 2.38 13.16
CA ILE A 37 -7.79 1.92 12.82
C ILE A 37 -8.15 2.61 11.51
N GLY A 38 -8.52 1.82 10.52
CA GLY A 38 -8.68 2.23 9.14
C GLY A 38 -8.08 1.20 8.18
N CYS A 39 -8.36 1.37 6.89
CA CYS A 39 -7.82 0.53 5.82
C CYS A 39 -7.07 1.43 4.84
N ALA A 40 -5.84 1.07 4.50
CA ALA A 40 -4.97 1.91 3.68
C ALA A 40 -4.13 1.07 2.71
N VAL A 41 -3.71 1.73 1.63
CA VAL A 41 -2.72 1.17 0.69
C VAL A 41 -1.34 1.23 1.33
N ARG A 42 -0.61 0.11 1.30
CA ARG A 42 0.75 0.00 1.83
C ARG A 42 1.59 -0.95 0.98
N GLU A 43 2.89 -0.70 1.01
CA GLU A 43 3.87 -1.58 0.39
C GLU A 43 3.93 -2.94 1.12
N PHE A 44 3.88 -4.01 0.33
CA PHE A 44 3.99 -5.39 0.77
C PHE A 44 4.86 -6.18 -0.20
N THR A 45 5.72 -7.05 0.35
CA THR A 45 6.58 -7.92 -0.45
C THR A 45 6.14 -9.37 -0.32
N PHE A 46 5.94 -10.05 -1.45
CA PHE A 46 5.62 -11.47 -1.51
C PHE A 46 6.52 -12.22 -2.47
N LEU A 47 6.60 -13.55 -2.29
CA LEU A 47 7.32 -14.43 -3.19
C LEU A 47 6.35 -14.97 -4.25
N ALA A 48 6.45 -14.47 -5.48
CA ALA A 48 5.72 -14.99 -6.62
C ALA A 48 6.29 -16.35 -7.04
N ARG A 49 5.41 -17.34 -7.20
CA ARG A 49 5.75 -18.70 -7.64
C ARG A 49 4.83 -19.12 -8.77
N LYS A 50 5.40 -19.75 -9.79
CA LYS A 50 4.70 -20.41 -10.89
C LYS A 50 5.36 -21.75 -11.16
N PRO A 51 4.60 -22.85 -11.33
CA PRO A 51 5.18 -24.15 -11.67
C PRO A 51 6.09 -24.07 -12.90
N GLY A 52 7.29 -24.65 -12.83
CA GLY A 52 8.25 -24.65 -13.93
C GLY A 52 9.12 -23.39 -14.04
N CYS A 53 9.00 -22.41 -13.14
CA CYS A 53 9.86 -21.22 -13.05
C CYS A 53 10.51 -21.08 -11.67
N GLY A 54 11.59 -20.28 -11.61
CA GLY A 54 12.16 -19.78 -10.36
C GLY A 54 11.23 -18.76 -9.69
N GLY A 55 11.32 -18.66 -8.37
CA GLY A 55 10.57 -17.67 -7.59
C GLY A 55 11.16 -16.26 -7.70
N LEU A 56 10.32 -15.23 -7.54
CA LEU A 56 10.72 -13.82 -7.56
C LEU A 56 10.07 -13.07 -6.39
N HIS A 57 10.87 -12.33 -5.61
CA HIS A 57 10.32 -11.42 -4.60
C HIS A 57 9.79 -10.17 -5.30
N ILE A 58 8.51 -9.88 -5.11
CA ILE A 58 7.81 -8.74 -5.69
C ILE A 58 7.37 -7.82 -4.56
N THR A 59 7.76 -6.55 -4.65
CA THR A 59 7.26 -5.48 -3.81
C THR A 59 6.15 -4.74 -4.55
N THR A 60 4.98 -4.66 -3.95
CA THR A 60 3.78 -4.05 -4.54
C THR A 60 2.94 -3.34 -3.49
N ASP A 61 2.08 -2.44 -3.93
CA ASP A 61 1.04 -1.86 -3.10
C ASP A 61 -0.12 -2.86 -2.88
N ALA A 62 -0.51 -3.04 -1.62
CA ALA A 62 -1.55 -3.93 -1.16
C ALA A 62 -2.38 -3.27 -0.04
N CYS A 63 -3.53 -3.85 0.30
CA CYS A 63 -4.40 -3.34 1.35
C CYS A 63 -4.01 -3.86 2.73
N TRP A 64 -3.94 -2.95 3.71
CA TRP A 64 -3.60 -3.28 5.09
C TRP A 64 -4.30 -2.35 6.07
N GLY A 65 -4.78 -2.90 7.20
CA GLY A 65 -5.46 -2.11 8.20
C GLY A 65 -6.32 -2.92 9.17
N ARG A 66 -7.09 -2.20 9.98
CA ARG A 66 -8.07 -2.75 10.93
C ARG A 66 -9.40 -2.03 10.76
N CYS A 67 -10.45 -2.80 10.52
CA CYS A 67 -11.78 -2.27 10.35
C CYS A 67 -12.60 -2.42 11.62
N GLU A 68 -13.46 -1.46 11.87
CA GLU A 68 -14.41 -1.54 12.97
C GLU A 68 -15.46 -2.61 12.66
N THR A 69 -15.72 -3.45 13.66
CA THR A 69 -16.72 -4.51 13.61
C THR A 69 -17.49 -4.51 14.92
N TRP A 70 -18.73 -4.97 14.87
CA TRP A 70 -19.56 -5.09 16.06
C TRP A 70 -20.57 -6.21 15.90
N GLU A 71 -21.03 -6.71 17.04
CA GLU A 71 -22.14 -7.65 17.14
C GLU A 71 -23.10 -7.12 18.19
N LYS A 72 -24.39 -7.10 17.85
CA LYS A 72 -25.45 -6.57 18.67
C LYS A 72 -26.45 -7.69 18.99
N PRO A 73 -26.68 -8.01 20.26
CA PRO A 73 -27.74 -8.93 20.63
C PRO A 73 -29.11 -8.37 20.22
N VAL A 74 -29.96 -9.23 19.65
CA VAL A 74 -31.35 -8.92 19.28
C VAL A 74 -32.30 -9.97 19.86
N LEU A 75 -33.57 -9.62 20.04
CA LEU A 75 -34.55 -10.49 20.70
C LEU A 75 -35.07 -11.60 19.79
N ASP A 76 -35.13 -11.34 18.48
CA ASP A 76 -35.61 -12.30 17.50
C ASP A 76 -34.46 -13.15 16.95
N PRO A 77 -34.69 -14.43 16.60
CA PRO A 77 -33.70 -15.25 15.91
C PRO A 77 -33.16 -14.54 14.65
N PRO A 78 -31.84 -14.55 14.38
CA PRO A 78 -30.80 -15.41 14.97
C PRO A 78 -30.18 -14.88 16.28
N PHE A 79 -30.83 -13.96 16.98
CA PHE A 79 -30.43 -13.38 18.28
C PHE A 79 -29.17 -12.51 18.26
N ILE A 80 -28.47 -12.43 17.12
CA ILE A 80 -27.29 -11.60 16.91
C ILE A 80 -27.42 -10.90 15.56
N GLU A 81 -27.28 -9.58 15.57
CA GLU A 81 -27.06 -8.74 14.39
C GLU A 81 -25.56 -8.45 14.30
N SER A 82 -24.90 -8.88 13.23
CA SER A 82 -23.44 -8.73 13.08
C SER A 82 -23.08 -7.76 11.95
N TYR A 83 -22.09 -6.92 12.23
CA TYR A 83 -21.45 -6.03 11.27
C TYR A 83 -19.98 -6.39 11.18
N GLN A 84 -19.67 -7.29 10.25
CA GLN A 84 -18.32 -7.79 10.03
C GLN A 84 -17.77 -7.18 8.74
N ARG A 85 -16.69 -6.40 8.88
CA ARG A 85 -15.96 -5.74 7.80
C ARG A 85 -14.50 -6.12 7.87
N VAL A 86 -13.88 -6.29 6.71
CA VAL A 86 -12.44 -6.54 6.56
C VAL A 86 -11.80 -5.45 5.72
N CYS A 87 -10.50 -5.23 5.91
CA CYS A 87 -9.75 -4.35 5.04
C CYS A 87 -9.49 -5.09 3.71
N THR A 88 -10.07 -4.59 2.63
CA THR A 88 -10.01 -5.25 1.33
C THR A 88 -9.77 -4.26 0.20
N TYR A 89 -9.45 -4.80 -0.98
CA TYR A 89 -9.28 -4.03 -2.20
C TYR A 89 -10.63 -3.44 -2.63
N ASN A 90 -10.65 -2.13 -2.86
CA ASN A 90 -11.78 -1.45 -3.47
C ASN A 90 -11.53 -1.23 -4.98
N GLU A 91 -10.32 -0.77 -5.32
CA GLU A 91 -9.90 -0.54 -6.69
C GLU A 91 -8.51 -1.12 -6.91
N THR A 92 -8.33 -1.83 -8.03
CA THR A 92 -7.08 -2.52 -8.36
C THR A 92 -6.70 -2.36 -9.82
N ARG A 93 -5.41 -2.56 -10.10
CA ARG A 93 -4.88 -2.70 -11.45
C ARG A 93 -4.07 -3.97 -11.55
N LEU A 94 -4.29 -4.75 -12.60
CA LEU A 94 -3.46 -5.91 -12.91
C LEU A 94 -2.12 -5.48 -13.53
N VAL A 95 -1.03 -6.03 -13.02
CA VAL A 95 0.32 -5.82 -13.54
C VAL A 95 0.98 -7.18 -13.75
N SER A 96 1.86 -7.27 -14.76
CA SER A 96 2.57 -8.50 -15.10
C SER A 96 4.08 -8.33 -15.00
N VAL A 97 4.77 -9.38 -14.53
CA VAL A 97 6.23 -9.48 -14.49
C VAL A 97 6.70 -10.78 -15.12
N LYS A 98 8.02 -10.89 -15.37
CA LYS A 98 8.66 -12.09 -15.89
C LYS A 98 9.40 -12.81 -14.77
N LEU A 99 9.05 -14.07 -14.51
CA LEU A 99 9.74 -14.90 -13.54
C LEU A 99 11.07 -15.43 -14.11
N PRO A 100 12.11 -15.58 -13.29
CA PRO A 100 13.41 -16.08 -13.72
C PRO A 100 13.42 -17.61 -13.89
N ASN A 101 14.41 -18.15 -14.58
CA ASN A 101 14.74 -19.58 -14.63
C ASN A 101 13.56 -20.51 -15.00
N CYS A 102 12.77 -20.13 -16.00
CA CYS A 102 11.68 -20.96 -16.50
C CYS A 102 12.20 -22.09 -17.40
N GLN A 103 11.55 -23.26 -17.31
CA GLN A 103 11.79 -24.38 -18.22
C GLN A 103 11.40 -24.01 -19.66
N PRO A 104 11.97 -24.69 -20.68
CA PRO A 104 11.55 -24.53 -22.07
C PRO A 104 10.03 -24.72 -22.21
N ASN A 105 9.39 -23.88 -23.02
CA ASN A 105 7.93 -23.86 -23.26
C ASN A 105 7.04 -23.47 -22.07
N VAL A 106 7.60 -23.03 -20.94
CA VAL A 106 6.82 -22.41 -19.85
C VAL A 106 6.76 -20.91 -20.07
N ASP A 107 5.55 -20.34 -20.10
CA ASP A 107 5.40 -18.88 -20.15
C ASP A 107 5.93 -18.26 -18.84
N PRO A 108 6.88 -17.31 -18.91
CA PRO A 108 7.42 -16.66 -17.72
C PRO A 108 6.49 -15.59 -17.11
N THR A 109 5.35 -15.27 -17.74
CA THR A 109 4.48 -14.18 -17.29
C THR A 109 3.74 -14.54 -15.99
N TYR A 110 3.80 -13.64 -15.01
CA TYR A 110 3.06 -13.71 -13.76
C TYR A 110 2.29 -12.41 -13.55
N THR A 111 0.97 -12.49 -13.38
CA THR A 111 0.07 -11.35 -13.26
C THR A 111 -0.54 -11.30 -11.87
N TYR A 112 -0.57 -10.11 -11.25
CA TYR A 112 -1.10 -9.91 -9.91
C TYR A 112 -1.80 -8.54 -9.78
N PRO A 113 -2.72 -8.38 -8.82
CA PRO A 113 -3.38 -7.10 -8.56
C PRO A 113 -2.47 -6.17 -7.71
N VAL A 114 -2.48 -4.90 -8.07
CA VAL A 114 -1.90 -3.79 -7.30
C VAL A 114 -3.04 -2.96 -6.72
N ALA A 115 -2.99 -2.65 -5.42
CA ALA A 115 -3.99 -1.80 -4.77
C ALA A 115 -3.88 -0.35 -5.26
N LEU A 116 -4.98 0.21 -5.77
CA LEU A 116 -5.12 1.65 -6.00
C LEU A 116 -5.89 2.32 -4.86
N ARG A 117 -6.90 1.61 -4.33
CA ARG A 117 -7.70 2.04 -3.18
C ARG A 117 -8.12 0.85 -2.33
N CYS A 118 -8.17 1.06 -1.02
CA CYS A 118 -8.52 0.06 -0.02
C CYS A 118 -9.64 0.60 0.88
N ASP A 119 -10.61 -0.24 1.24
CA ASP A 119 -11.74 0.13 2.08
C ASP A 119 -12.10 -0.98 3.07
N CYS A 120 -12.84 -0.61 4.11
CA CYS A 120 -13.50 -1.55 5.01
C CYS A 120 -14.81 -2.04 4.40
N GLY A 121 -14.82 -3.28 3.92
CA GLY A 121 -15.94 -3.87 3.16
C GLY A 121 -16.28 -5.29 3.59
N VAL A 122 -17.29 -5.89 2.94
CA VAL A 122 -17.50 -7.34 3.04
C VAL A 122 -16.39 -8.03 2.25
N CYS A 123 -15.92 -9.18 2.73
CA CYS A 123 -15.03 -10.03 1.95
C CYS A 123 -15.81 -10.70 0.81
N LEU A 124 -15.45 -10.40 -0.44
CA LEU A 124 -16.10 -10.97 -1.63
C LEU A 124 -15.44 -12.30 -2.00
N THR A 125 -16.12 -13.40 -1.70
CA THR A 125 -15.63 -14.77 -1.97
C THR A 125 -15.48 -15.09 -3.46
N SER A 126 -16.07 -14.28 -4.35
CA SER A 126 -15.92 -14.42 -5.80
C SER A 126 -14.51 -14.12 -6.29
N THR A 127 -13.77 -13.28 -5.58
CA THR A 127 -12.44 -12.77 -6.01
C THR A 127 -11.39 -12.84 -4.92
N THR A 128 -11.78 -13.16 -3.69
CA THR A 128 -10.91 -13.11 -2.53
C THR A 128 -11.20 -14.29 -1.62
N GLU A 129 -10.14 -14.99 -1.22
CA GLU A 129 -10.25 -16.05 -0.22
C GLU A 129 -10.42 -15.43 1.17
N CYS A 130 -11.59 -15.64 1.77
CA CYS A 130 -11.96 -15.08 3.06
C CYS A 130 -11.55 -16.05 4.18
N ILE A 131 -10.33 -15.91 4.67
CA ILE A 131 -9.76 -16.75 5.74
C ILE A 131 -9.53 -15.96 7.02
N THR A 132 -9.57 -16.63 8.16
CA THR A 132 -9.17 -16.07 9.45
C THR A 132 -7.65 -16.10 9.59
N SER A 133 -7.04 -15.12 10.26
CA SER A 133 -5.62 -15.18 10.62
C SER A 133 -5.37 -16.37 11.55
N VAL A 134 -4.47 -17.26 11.15
CA VAL A 134 -3.93 -18.38 11.98
C VAL A 134 -2.84 -17.90 12.92
#